data_AF-A0A3D5UW53-F1
#
_entry.id   AF-A0A3D5UW53-F1
#
_cell.length_a   1.000
_cell.length_b   1.000
_cell.length_c   1.000
_cell.angle_alpha   90.00
_cell.angle_beta   90.00
_cell.angle_gamma   90.00
#
_symmetry.space_group_name_H-M   'P 1'
#
loop_
_entity.id
_entity.type
_entity.pdbx_description
1 polymer ?
#
loop_
_entity_poly.entity_id
_entity_poly.type
_entity_poly.pdbx_seq_one_letter_code
_entity_poly.pdbx_strand_id
1 'polypeptide(L)'
;DEVICGFGRTGSWFGAQTLGIEPDMINMAKGLSSGYQPIAAVGLGKRVGDAIFNSDNEWSHGFTYSGHPVAAAVALANLELMQKEKLVEKAGGATGNYFQKKLAELAAHPLVGETRGVGLLGAIELVKNKTTREKFDDSVDAGTRCRNHCFS
;
A
#
# COMPACT_ATOMS: atom_id res chain seq x y z
N ASP A 1 1.08 -9.29 2.32
CA ASP A 1 0.78 -8.78 0.96
C ASP A 1 1.22 -7.34 0.90
N GLU A 2 2.16 -7.00 0.01
CA GLU A 2 2.78 -5.67 -0.10
C GLU A 2 2.36 -4.93 -1.37
N VAL A 3 1.27 -5.34 -2.01
CA VAL A 3 0.80 -4.69 -3.25
C VAL A 3 0.49 -3.20 -3.05
N ILE A 4 -0.01 -2.79 -1.87
CA ILE A 4 -0.25 -1.37 -1.53
C ILE A 4 0.88 -0.80 -0.65
N CYS A 5 1.30 -1.56 0.35
CA CYS A 5 2.20 -1.08 1.39
C CYS A 5 3.67 -1.03 0.94
N GLY A 6 4.03 -1.87 -0.03
CA GLY A 6 5.37 -1.90 -0.61
C GLY A 6 5.73 -0.61 -1.33
N PHE A 7 7.03 -0.40 -1.49
CA PHE A 7 7.61 0.75 -2.18
C PHE A 7 7.25 2.08 -1.49
N GLY A 8 7.35 2.12 -0.16
CA GLY A 8 7.41 3.38 0.58
C GLY A 8 6.11 3.92 1.16
N ARG A 9 4.95 3.32 0.85
CA ARG A 9 3.64 3.88 1.21
C ARG A 9 3.46 4.13 2.70
N THR A 10 3.95 3.20 3.53
CA THR A 10 3.86 3.27 5.00
C THR A 10 5.01 4.06 5.64
N GLY A 11 5.93 4.62 4.84
CA GLY A 11 7.14 5.29 5.34
C GLY A 11 8.33 4.36 5.54
N SER A 12 8.21 3.09 5.15
CA SER A 12 9.30 2.12 5.02
C SER A 12 9.23 1.47 3.65
N TRP A 13 10.29 0.78 3.20
CA TRP A 13 10.29 0.15 1.88
C TRP A 13 9.16 -0.87 1.74
N PHE A 14 8.81 -1.57 2.83
CA PHE A 14 7.69 -2.49 2.90
C PHE A 14 6.90 -2.30 4.20
N GLY A 15 5.60 -2.57 4.17
CA GLY A 15 4.75 -2.56 5.36
C GLY A 15 5.20 -3.55 6.42
N ALA A 16 5.75 -4.69 6.01
CA ALA A 16 6.37 -5.69 6.88
C ALA A 16 7.47 -5.07 7.75
N GLN A 17 8.29 -4.18 7.21
CA GLN A 17 9.29 -3.45 8.00
C GLN A 17 8.65 -2.50 9.01
N THR A 18 7.61 -1.76 8.58
CA THR A 18 6.85 -0.87 9.46
C THR A 18 6.23 -1.62 10.64
N LEU A 19 5.83 -2.88 10.45
CA LEU A 19 5.17 -3.71 11.46
C LEU A 19 6.11 -4.70 12.16
N GLY A 20 7.40 -4.73 11.83
CA GLY A 20 8.36 -5.68 12.42
C GLY A 20 8.05 -7.15 12.06
N ILE A 21 7.51 -7.40 10.88
CA ILE A 21 7.14 -8.73 10.39
C ILE A 21 8.25 -9.25 9.46
N GLU A 22 8.63 -10.51 9.63
CA GLU A 22 9.52 -11.23 8.74
C GLU A 22 8.71 -12.25 7.92
N PRO A 23 8.30 -11.93 6.68
CA PRO A 23 7.42 -12.79 5.91
C PRO A 23 8.19 -13.88 5.15
N ASP A 24 7.61 -15.07 5.08
CA ASP A 24 8.14 -16.15 4.22
C ASP A 24 7.91 -15.91 2.72
N MET A 25 6.94 -15.06 2.37
CA MET A 25 6.61 -14.69 0.99
C MET A 25 6.10 -13.25 0.93
N ILE A 26 6.39 -12.53 -0.16
CA ILE A 26 5.95 -11.14 -0.37
C ILE A 26 5.33 -10.98 -1.76
N ASN A 27 4.06 -10.58 -1.82
CA ASN A 27 3.40 -10.17 -3.06
C ASN A 27 3.66 -8.68 -3.32
N MET A 28 4.06 -8.33 -4.53
CA MET A 28 4.40 -6.96 -4.95
C MET A 28 3.74 -6.63 -6.28
N ALA A 29 3.27 -5.40 -6.46
CA ALA A 29 2.79 -4.84 -7.72
C ALA A 29 2.72 -3.31 -7.57
N LYS A 30 1.79 -2.62 -8.26
CA LYS A 30 1.47 -1.18 -8.13
C LYS A 30 2.71 -0.28 -8.04
N GLY A 31 3.16 0.05 -6.83
CA GLY A 31 4.34 0.87 -6.56
C GLY A 31 5.64 0.33 -7.15
N LEU A 32 5.71 -0.97 -7.48
CA LEU A 32 6.84 -1.60 -8.17
C LEU A 32 7.22 -0.88 -9.46
N SER A 33 6.22 -0.40 -10.21
CA SER A 33 6.41 0.41 -11.42
C SER A 33 5.76 1.78 -11.34
N SER A 34 5.28 2.19 -10.15
CA SER A 34 4.44 3.39 -9.98
C SER A 34 3.27 3.50 -10.98
N GLY A 35 2.75 2.36 -11.46
CA GLY A 35 1.67 2.30 -12.44
C GLY A 35 2.07 2.57 -13.90
N TYR A 36 3.35 2.78 -14.21
CA TYR A 36 3.81 3.05 -15.59
C TYR A 36 3.71 1.84 -16.52
N GLN A 37 3.90 0.63 -15.99
CA GLN A 37 3.75 -0.63 -16.72
C GLN A 37 3.13 -1.70 -15.81
N PRO A 38 2.26 -2.59 -16.32
CA PRO A 38 1.77 -3.72 -15.55
C PRO A 38 2.91 -4.66 -15.16
N ILE A 39 3.15 -4.81 -13.85
CA ILE A 39 4.11 -5.74 -13.29
C ILE A 39 3.67 -6.17 -11.90
N ALA A 40 3.85 -7.44 -11.62
CA ALA A 40 3.71 -8.02 -10.29
C ALA A 40 4.84 -9.03 -10.06
N ALA A 41 5.15 -9.28 -8.79
CA ALA A 41 6.17 -10.23 -8.39
C ALA A 41 5.76 -10.92 -7.09
N VAL A 42 6.19 -12.16 -6.92
CA VAL A 42 6.12 -12.88 -5.65
C VAL A 42 7.56 -13.19 -5.23
N GLY A 43 7.99 -12.55 -4.14
CA GLY A 43 9.26 -12.87 -3.50
C GLY A 43 9.09 -14.09 -2.60
N LEU A 44 10.00 -15.05 -2.69
CA LEU A 44 10.01 -16.26 -1.86
C LEU A 44 11.19 -16.19 -0.89
N GLY A 45 10.90 -16.30 0.41
CA GLY A 45 11.91 -16.50 1.44
C GLY A 45 12.52 -17.90 1.35
N LYS A 46 13.68 -18.08 1.98
CA LYS A 46 14.50 -19.30 1.85
C LYS A 46 13.70 -20.59 2.10
N ARG A 47 12.94 -20.64 3.19
CA ARG A 47 12.16 -21.82 3.60
C ARG A 47 11.20 -22.30 2.49
N VAL A 48 10.52 -21.37 1.83
CA VAL A 48 9.55 -21.68 0.76
C VAL A 48 10.27 -21.92 -0.57
N GLY A 49 11.26 -21.09 -0.89
CA GLY A 49 12.08 -21.24 -2.10
C GLY A 49 12.79 -22.60 -2.15
N ASP A 50 13.43 -23.02 -1.06
CA ASP A 50 14.09 -24.33 -0.96
C ASP A 50 13.09 -25.47 -1.19
N ALA A 51 11.91 -25.40 -0.57
CA ALA A 51 10.90 -26.46 -0.69
C ALA A 51 10.39 -26.62 -2.13
N ILE A 52 10.37 -25.54 -2.91
CA ILE A 52 9.95 -25.54 -4.31
C ILE A 52 11.10 -25.95 -5.23
N PHE A 53 12.23 -25.26 -5.13
CA PHE A 53 13.32 -25.36 -6.11
C PHE A 53 14.32 -26.49 -5.84
N ASN A 54 14.33 -27.09 -4.65
CA ASN A 54 15.10 -28.31 -4.38
C ASN A 54 14.29 -29.59 -4.61
N SER A 55 13.06 -29.47 -5.12
CA SER A 55 12.28 -30.65 -5.52
C SER A 55 12.77 -31.15 -6.89
N ASP A 56 12.71 -32.46 -7.11
CA ASP A 56 13.01 -33.08 -8.41
C ASP A 56 11.89 -32.89 -9.44
N ASN A 57 10.79 -32.22 -9.04
CA ASN A 57 9.64 -31.99 -9.89
C ASN A 57 9.80 -30.70 -10.71
N GLU A 58 9.26 -30.71 -11.92
CA GLU A 58 9.17 -29.49 -12.73
C GLU A 58 8.26 -28.44 -12.07
N TRP A 59 8.70 -27.18 -12.08
CA TRP A 59 7.86 -26.05 -11.72
C TRP A 59 6.92 -25.68 -12.86
N SER A 60 5.78 -26.38 -12.94
CA SER A 60 4.76 -26.18 -13.99
C SER A 60 3.86 -24.97 -13.72
N HIS A 61 4.45 -23.79 -13.53
CA HIS A 61 3.72 -22.54 -13.34
C HIS A 61 4.42 -21.36 -14.02
N GLY A 62 3.64 -20.59 -14.78
CA GLY A 62 4.13 -19.37 -15.43
C GLY A 62 3.01 -18.61 -16.14
N PHE A 63 3.30 -17.36 -16.47
CA PHE A 63 2.44 -16.51 -17.29
C PHE A 63 3.21 -16.11 -18.56
N THR A 64 2.51 -15.93 -19.68
CA THR A 64 3.12 -15.54 -20.97
C THR A 64 4.01 -14.30 -20.86
N TYR A 65 3.64 -13.34 -20.00
CA TYR A 65 4.37 -12.09 -19.81
C TYR A 65 5.18 -12.04 -18.50
N SER A 66 5.39 -13.19 -17.85
CA SER A 66 6.28 -13.25 -16.68
C SER A 66 7.69 -12.81 -17.08
N GLY A 67 8.24 -11.83 -16.36
CA GLY A 67 9.55 -11.27 -16.68
C GLY A 67 9.59 -10.37 -17.91
N HIS A 68 8.48 -9.74 -18.32
CA HIS A 68 8.44 -8.87 -19.50
C HIS A 68 9.52 -7.76 -19.44
N PRO A 69 10.45 -7.69 -20.42
CA PRO A 69 11.67 -6.88 -20.32
C PRO A 69 11.38 -5.37 -20.19
N VAL A 70 10.39 -4.85 -20.90
CA VAL A 70 10.00 -3.43 -20.79
C VAL A 70 9.43 -3.10 -19.40
N ALA A 71 8.63 -4.00 -18.82
CA ALA A 71 8.05 -3.79 -17.51
C ALA A 71 9.14 -3.83 -16.43
N ALA A 72 10.11 -4.73 -16.56
CA ALA A 72 11.29 -4.80 -15.70
C ALA A 72 12.17 -3.54 -15.81
N ALA A 73 12.45 -3.05 -17.02
CA ALA A 73 13.22 -1.83 -17.23
C ALA A 73 12.54 -0.59 -16.61
N VAL A 74 11.22 -0.47 -16.76
CA VAL A 74 10.44 0.60 -16.13
C VAL A 74 10.45 0.47 -14.60
N ALA A 75 10.32 -0.74 -14.06
CA ALA A 75 10.40 -0.97 -12.61
C ALA A 75 11.78 -0.58 -12.04
N LEU A 76 12.88 -0.91 -12.75
CA LEU A 76 14.23 -0.51 -12.37
C LEU A 76 14.38 1.02 -12.33
N ALA A 77 14.00 1.71 -13.41
CA ALA A 77 14.06 3.17 -13.47
C ALA A 77 13.19 3.83 -12.39
N ASN A 78 12.03 3.26 -12.08
CA ASN A 78 11.18 3.70 -10.97
C ASN A 78 11.90 3.59 -9.62
N LEU A 79 12.48 2.43 -9.32
CA LEU A 79 13.20 2.20 -8.06
C LEU A 79 14.41 3.13 -7.91
N GLU A 80 15.18 3.32 -8.98
CA GLU A 80 16.31 4.27 -9.00
C GLU A 80 15.87 5.70 -8.69
N LEU A 81 14.76 6.14 -9.29
CA LEU A 81 14.22 7.47 -9.04
C LEU A 81 13.71 7.61 -7.60
N MET A 82 13.00 6.59 -7.09
CA MET A 82 12.53 6.57 -5.70
C MET A 82 13.68 6.71 -4.69
N GLN A 83 14.79 6.01 -4.94
CA GLN A 83 16.00 6.10 -4.11
C GLN A 83 16.67 7.47 -4.24
N LYS A 84 16.89 7.94 -5.48
CA LYS A 84 17.52 9.24 -5.77
C LYS A 84 16.77 10.40 -5.10
N GLU A 85 15.44 10.37 -5.16
CA GLU A 85 14.59 11.42 -4.59
C GLU A 85 14.23 11.18 -3.12
N LYS A 86 14.69 10.08 -2.51
CA LYS A 86 14.43 9.70 -1.12
C LYS A 86 12.93 9.68 -0.80
N LEU A 87 12.14 9.08 -1.68
CA LEU A 87 10.68 9.13 -1.58
C LEU A 87 10.16 8.37 -0.35
N VAL A 88 10.79 7.25 0.00
CA VAL A 88 10.43 6.46 1.18
C VAL A 88 10.68 7.26 2.46
N GLU A 89 11.82 7.93 2.54
CA GLU A 89 12.20 8.77 3.67
C GLU A 89 11.30 10.00 3.79
N LYS A 90 10.91 10.62 2.66
CA LYS A 90 9.92 11.69 2.66
C LYS A 90 8.57 11.21 3.20
N ALA A 91 8.13 10.01 2.79
CA ALA A 91 6.87 9.40 3.23
C ALA A 91 6.90 9.00 4.72
N GLY A 92 8.04 8.56 5.24
CA GLY A 92 8.23 8.24 6.67
C GLY A 92 8.62 9.43 7.55
N GLY A 93 9.02 10.55 6.93
CA GLY A 93 9.52 11.73 7.62
C GLY A 93 8.47 12.83 7.77
N ALA A 94 8.91 14.08 7.59
CA ALA A 94 8.08 15.27 7.82
C ALA A 94 6.79 15.29 7.00
N THR A 95 6.81 14.81 5.75
CA THR A 95 5.62 14.83 4.87
C THR A 95 4.56 13.86 5.37
N GLY A 96 4.93 12.61 5.69
CA GLY A 96 4.01 11.63 6.26
C GLY A 96 3.46 12.08 7.61
N ASN A 97 4.33 12.57 8.50
CA ASN A 97 3.93 13.07 9.81
C ASN A 97 2.95 14.25 9.71
N TYR A 98 3.19 15.16 8.78
CA TYR A 98 2.29 16.27 8.50
C TYR A 98 0.93 15.76 7.99
N PHE A 99 0.93 14.83 7.04
CA PHE A 99 -0.29 14.22 6.52
C PHE A 99 -1.11 13.54 7.63
N GLN A 100 -0.49 12.70 8.46
CA GLN A 100 -1.18 12.03 9.57
C GLN A 100 -1.72 13.02 10.61
N LYS A 101 -0.96 14.08 10.93
CA LYS A 101 -1.44 15.15 11.82
C LYS A 101 -2.69 15.84 11.26
N LYS A 102 -2.68 16.22 9.98
CA LYS A 102 -3.82 16.86 9.32
C LYS A 102 -5.02 15.93 9.20
N LEU A 103 -4.78 14.65 8.92
CA LEU A 103 -5.84 13.64 8.92
C LEU A 103 -6.49 13.53 10.31
N ALA A 104 -5.70 13.50 11.39
CA ALA A 104 -6.20 13.40 12.76
C ALA A 104 -7.06 14.59 13.21
N GLU A 105 -6.78 15.81 12.70
CA GLU A 105 -7.61 17.00 12.98
C GLU A 105 -9.07 16.81 12.51
N LEU A 106 -9.32 16.00 11.47
CA LEU A 106 -10.67 15.71 10.96
C LEU A 106 -11.50 14.89 11.95
N ALA A 107 -10.87 14.25 12.94
CA ALA A 107 -11.57 13.59 14.03
C ALA A 107 -12.39 14.55 14.89
N ALA A 108 -12.29 15.88 14.74
CA ALA A 108 -13.20 16.82 15.40
C ALA A 108 -14.61 16.84 14.76
N HIS A 109 -14.74 16.42 13.51
CA HIS A 109 -16.00 16.52 12.78
C HIS A 109 -17.07 15.54 13.34
N PRO A 110 -18.35 15.95 13.46
CA PRO A 110 -19.41 15.12 14.07
C PRO A 110 -19.70 13.84 13.30
N LEU A 111 -19.50 13.84 11.98
CA LEU A 111 -19.67 12.66 11.13
C LEU A 111 -18.45 11.74 11.11
N VAL A 112 -17.33 12.14 11.69
CA VAL A 112 -16.10 11.33 11.68
C VAL A 112 -16.03 10.54 12.98
N GLY A 113 -16.16 9.22 12.85
CA GLY A 113 -16.06 8.27 13.97
C GLY A 113 -14.61 7.98 14.33
N GLU A 114 -13.76 7.83 13.32
CA GLU A 114 -12.33 7.57 13.49
C GLU A 114 -11.53 8.12 12.31
N THR A 115 -10.31 8.54 12.59
CA THR A 115 -9.25 8.78 11.60
C THR A 115 -8.09 7.86 11.92
N ARG A 116 -7.56 7.15 10.92
CA ARG A 116 -6.43 6.22 11.12
C ARG A 116 -5.54 6.18 9.88
N GLY A 117 -4.26 5.90 10.06
CA GLY A 117 -3.30 5.88 8.97
C GLY A 117 -1.87 5.62 9.42
N VAL A 118 -0.98 5.52 8.44
CA VAL A 118 0.47 5.37 8.62
C VAL A 118 1.18 5.88 7.36
N GLY A 119 2.29 6.60 7.52
CA GLY A 119 3.02 7.19 6.39
C GLY A 119 2.10 8.06 5.52
N LEU A 120 1.95 7.70 4.24
CA LEU A 120 1.04 8.35 3.28
C LEU A 120 -0.19 7.50 2.96
N LEU A 121 -0.63 6.66 3.90
CA LEU A 121 -1.90 5.94 3.89
C LEU A 121 -2.80 6.51 4.98
N GLY A 122 -4.06 6.80 4.66
CA GLY A 122 -5.00 7.38 5.61
C GLY A 122 -6.44 7.00 5.28
N ALA A 123 -7.27 6.93 6.32
CA ALA A 123 -8.69 6.65 6.22
C ALA A 123 -9.47 7.55 7.20
N ILE A 124 -10.67 7.91 6.76
CA ILE A 124 -11.69 8.61 7.55
C ILE A 124 -12.90 7.69 7.59
N GLU A 125 -13.30 7.26 8.77
CA GLU A 125 -14.51 6.46 8.95
C GLU A 125 -15.68 7.36 9.31
N LEU A 126 -16.69 7.37 8.42
CA LEU A 126 -17.90 8.17 8.60
C LEU A 126 -18.97 7.35 9.34
N VAL A 127 -19.56 7.95 10.36
CA VAL A 127 -20.59 7.33 11.20
C VAL A 127 -21.75 8.30 11.42
N LYS A 128 -22.95 7.74 11.58
CA LYS A 128 -24.18 8.47 11.88
C LYS A 128 -24.19 8.98 13.33
N ASN A 129 -23.67 8.17 14.25
CA ASN A 129 -23.51 8.53 15.65
C ASN A 129 -22.10 8.19 16.12
N LYS A 130 -21.37 9.20 16.56
CA LYS A 130 -19.97 9.08 16.97
C LYS A 130 -19.77 8.32 18.28
N THR A 131 -20.68 8.52 19.24
CA THR A 131 -20.61 7.88 20.56
C THR A 131 -20.90 6.39 20.47
N THR A 132 -21.94 6.01 19.72
CA THR A 132 -22.33 4.60 19.57
C THR A 132 -21.60 3.89 18.43
N ARG A 133 -20.91 4.65 17.56
CA ARG A 133 -20.34 4.19 16.28
C ARG A 133 -21.40 3.61 15.32
N GLU A 134 -22.64 4.07 15.42
CA GLU A 134 -23.71 3.68 14.50
C GLU A 134 -23.33 4.07 13.07
N LYS A 135 -23.31 3.11 12.16
CA LYS A 135 -23.04 3.34 10.74
C LYS A 135 -24.23 4.02 10.08
N PHE A 136 -23.97 4.72 8.98
CA PHE A 136 -25.04 5.08 8.07
C PHE A 136 -25.63 3.82 7.40
N ASP A 137 -26.90 3.89 7.01
CA ASP A 137 -27.48 2.92 6.10
C ASP A 137 -26.78 3.01 4.73
N ASP A 138 -26.59 1.86 4.06
CA ASP A 138 -25.88 1.80 2.79
C ASP A 138 -26.54 2.67 1.70
N SER A 139 -27.87 2.86 1.75
CA SER A 139 -28.60 3.74 0.82
C SER A 139 -28.22 5.21 0.92
N VAL A 140 -27.60 5.63 2.03
CA VAL A 140 -27.09 7.00 2.19
C VAL A 140 -25.83 7.23 1.37
N ASP A 141 -25.01 6.19 1.15
CA ASP A 141 -23.73 6.29 0.42
C ASP A 141 -22.84 7.43 0.93
N ALA A 142 -22.71 7.51 2.25
CA ALA A 142 -22.07 8.63 2.94
C ALA A 142 -20.61 8.86 2.48
N GLY A 143 -19.88 7.77 2.19
CA GLY A 143 -18.51 7.82 1.70
C GLY A 143 -18.40 8.52 0.35
N THR A 144 -19.23 8.13 -0.62
CA THR A 144 -19.24 8.75 -1.96
C THR A 144 -19.69 10.21 -1.90
N ARG A 145 -20.71 10.53 -1.09
CA ARG A 145 -21.16 11.92 -0.91
C ARG A 145 -20.04 12.80 -0.34
N CYS A 146 -19.39 12.35 0.74
CA CYS A 146 -18.26 13.05 1.33
C CYS A 146 -17.12 13.23 0.32
N ARG A 147 -16.74 12.17 -0.39
CA ARG A 147 -15.73 12.22 -1.46
C ARG A 147 -16.08 13.26 -2.53
N ASN A 148 -17.33 13.29 -3.00
CA ASN A 148 -17.75 14.20 -4.07
C ASN A 148 -17.66 15.68 -3.65
N HIS A 149 -17.89 16.00 -2.37
CA HIS A 149 -17.66 17.35 -1.84
C HIS A 149 -16.19 17.77 -1.83
N CYS A 150 -15.23 16.83 -1.86
CA CYS A 150 -13.80 17.15 -1.95
C CYS A 150 -13.35 17.50 -3.38
N PHE A 151 -14.16 17.17 -4.39
CA PHE A 151 -13.85 17.40 -5.80
C PHE A 151 -14.65 18.55 -6.43
N SER A 152 -15.64 19.11 -5.71
CA SER A 152 -16.43 20.27 -6.08
C SER A 152 -15.78 21.57 -5.61
#